data_AF-A0AAV4KCV5-F1
#
_entry.id   AF-A0AAV4KCV5-F1
#
_cell.length_a   1.000
_cell.length_b   1.000
_cell.length_c   1.000
_cell.angle_alpha   90.00
_cell.angle_beta   90.00
_cell.angle_gamma   90.00
#
_symmetry.space_group_name_H-M   'P 1'
#
loop_
_entity.id
_entity.type
_entity.pdbx_description
1 polymer ?
#
loop_
_entity_poly.entity_id
_entity_poly.type
_entity_poly.pdbx_seq_one_letter_code
_entity_poly.pdbx_strand_id
1 'polypeptide(L)'
;MRRFWSPAARTTRCPAPRQLPSATLGVPFEATFTITWRPTRRSRPNIEEWVRERTVTDAANVLARLPATDVQTAQDTVNAVLGEPHRFRTAHYRLVRVHADLRLTAASHRILAQRQEDEERVRRLRFLRAELYEHPSLLLLDRIERSTDPLDPRQVADWQRVARSVAASEEWWRPLLEQWEQVGRGFTDAEMQNRVLHVLHDALAALTQEEANPAEAAQQTGKNHLRSAG
;
A
#
# COMPACT_ATOMS: atom_id res chain seq x y z
N MET A 1 -13.77 -57.14 -32.36
CA MET A 1 -14.09 -56.00 -31.47
C MET A 1 -12.89 -55.70 -30.58
N ARG A 2 -12.12 -54.63 -30.84
CA ARG A 2 -10.97 -54.27 -30.01
C ARG A 2 -11.45 -53.55 -28.75
N ARG A 3 -11.43 -54.23 -27.59
CA ARG A 3 -11.63 -53.58 -26.29
C ARG A 3 -10.47 -52.61 -26.07
N PHE A 4 -10.70 -51.32 -26.29
CA PHE A 4 -9.76 -50.27 -25.92
C PHE A 4 -9.73 -50.20 -24.39
N TRP A 5 -8.82 -50.97 -23.77
CA TRP A 5 -8.46 -50.79 -22.37
C TRP A 5 -7.97 -49.36 -22.20
N SER A 6 -8.84 -48.49 -21.70
CA SER A 6 -8.46 -47.18 -21.19
C SER A 6 -7.98 -47.39 -19.76
N PRO A 7 -6.77 -46.95 -19.41
CA PRO A 7 -6.28 -47.07 -18.05
C PRO A 7 -7.23 -46.39 -17.06
N ALA A 8 -7.47 -47.03 -15.92
CA ALA A 8 -8.32 -46.49 -14.86
C ALA A 8 -7.78 -45.13 -14.38
N ALA A 9 -8.68 -44.26 -13.89
CA ALA A 9 -8.26 -43.03 -13.24
C ALA A 9 -7.51 -43.35 -11.95
N ARG A 10 -6.43 -42.60 -11.70
CA ARG A 10 -5.65 -42.62 -10.48
C ARG A 10 -5.83 -41.29 -9.76
N THR A 11 -5.82 -41.35 -8.44
CA THR A 11 -5.89 -40.18 -7.58
C THR A 11 -4.60 -40.11 -6.78
N THR A 12 -3.92 -38.98 -6.86
CA THR A 12 -2.70 -38.70 -6.11
C THR A 12 -2.92 -37.45 -5.27
N ARG A 13 -2.49 -37.51 -4.01
CA ARG A 13 -2.47 -36.35 -3.11
C ARG A 13 -1.03 -35.89 -2.91
N CYS A 14 -0.85 -34.59 -2.70
CA CYS A 14 0.42 -34.09 -2.19
C CYS A 14 0.55 -34.50 -0.71
N PRO A 15 1.69 -35.07 -0.29
CA PRO A 15 1.85 -35.64 1.05
C PRO A 15 1.96 -34.58 2.16
N ALA A 16 2.38 -33.36 1.82
CA ALA A 16 2.45 -32.23 2.73
C ALA A 16 1.93 -30.96 2.04
N PRO A 17 1.40 -30.00 2.82
CA PRO A 17 1.06 -28.68 2.30
C PRO A 17 2.29 -28.02 1.70
N ARG A 18 2.12 -27.33 0.56
CA ARG A 18 3.20 -26.61 -0.12
C ARG A 18 2.97 -25.12 -0.02
N GLN A 19 4.04 -24.36 0.27
CA GLN A 19 3.99 -22.91 0.20
C GLN A 19 4.11 -22.46 -1.26
N LEU A 20 3.14 -21.67 -1.71
CA LEU A 20 3.06 -21.11 -3.05
C LEU A 20 3.10 -19.58 -2.99
N PRO A 21 3.71 -18.93 -4.00
CA PRO A 21 3.78 -17.48 -4.04
C PRO A 21 2.39 -16.87 -4.18
N SER A 22 2.25 -15.64 -3.68
CA SER A 22 1.10 -14.77 -3.94
C SER A 22 1.59 -13.44 -4.51
N ALA A 23 0.67 -12.63 -5.04
CA ALA A 23 0.98 -11.25 -5.42
C ALA A 23 1.28 -10.35 -4.20
N THR A 24 0.85 -10.76 -3.00
CA THR A 24 1.09 -10.01 -1.77
C THR A 24 2.47 -10.35 -1.22
N LEU A 25 3.40 -9.41 -1.35
CA LEU A 25 4.81 -9.59 -1.01
C LEU A 25 4.96 -10.09 0.43
N GLY A 26 5.66 -11.22 0.63
CA GLY A 26 5.90 -11.80 1.97
C GLY A 26 4.74 -12.61 2.55
N VAL A 27 3.65 -12.85 1.81
CA VAL A 27 2.48 -13.59 2.28
C VAL A 27 2.22 -14.80 1.36
N PRO A 28 2.87 -15.96 1.58
CA PRO A 28 2.62 -17.14 0.77
C PRO A 28 1.30 -17.83 1.12
N PHE A 29 0.72 -18.51 0.14
CA PHE A 29 -0.39 -19.45 0.34
C PHE A 29 0.14 -20.82 0.74
N GLU A 30 -0.56 -21.50 1.64
CA GLU A 30 -0.37 -22.91 1.94
C GLU A 30 -1.39 -23.72 1.16
N ALA A 31 -0.92 -24.57 0.23
CA ALA A 31 -1.77 -25.28 -0.71
C ALA A 31 -1.67 -26.80 -0.54
N THR A 32 -2.83 -27.46 -0.48
CA THR A 32 -2.95 -28.91 -0.53
C THR A 32 -3.67 -29.33 -1.81
N PHE A 33 -3.13 -30.31 -2.53
CA PHE A 33 -3.66 -30.74 -3.82
C PHE A 33 -4.20 -32.16 -3.78
N THR A 34 -5.39 -32.33 -4.35
CA THR A 34 -5.95 -33.63 -4.75
C THR A 34 -6.07 -33.67 -6.27
N ILE A 35 -5.35 -34.60 -6.89
CA ILE A 35 -5.18 -34.66 -8.34
C ILE A 35 -5.70 -36.00 -8.87
N THR A 36 -6.68 -35.96 -9.76
CA THR A 36 -7.22 -37.12 -10.46
C THR A 36 -6.76 -37.10 -11.92
N TRP A 37 -6.10 -38.17 -12.36
CA TRP A 37 -5.51 -38.26 -13.70
C TRP A 37 -5.64 -39.67 -14.29
N ARG A 38 -5.47 -39.80 -15.59
CA ARG A 38 -5.49 -41.09 -16.31
C ARG A 38 -4.18 -41.29 -17.06
N PRO A 39 -3.47 -42.40 -16.86
CA PRO A 39 -2.30 -42.72 -17.67
C PRO A 39 -2.70 -42.94 -19.14
N THR A 40 -1.77 -42.68 -20.05
CA THR A 40 -1.88 -43.07 -21.45
C THR A 40 -1.06 -44.34 -21.70
N ARG A 41 -1.16 -44.89 -22.92
CA ARG A 41 -0.37 -46.05 -23.34
C ARG A 41 1.14 -45.81 -23.35
N ARG A 42 1.59 -44.56 -23.36
CA ARG A 42 3.02 -44.18 -23.33
C ARG A 42 3.47 -43.75 -21.93
N SER A 43 2.91 -44.35 -20.87
CA SER A 43 3.26 -43.99 -19.49
C SER A 43 4.75 -44.19 -19.21
N ARG A 44 5.36 -43.24 -18.48
CA ARG A 44 6.75 -43.32 -18.00
C ARG A 44 6.81 -43.85 -16.56
N PRO A 45 7.97 -44.36 -16.10
CA PRO A 45 8.21 -44.54 -14.66
C PRO A 45 8.11 -43.19 -13.93
N ASN A 46 7.73 -43.20 -12.65
CA ASN A 46 7.58 -42.02 -11.77
C ASN A 46 6.62 -40.92 -12.26
N ILE A 47 5.64 -41.28 -13.10
CA ILE A 47 4.65 -40.33 -13.63
C ILE A 47 3.86 -39.58 -12.55
N GLU A 48 3.65 -40.19 -11.39
CA GLU A 48 2.93 -39.58 -10.26
C GLU A 48 3.63 -38.35 -9.71
N GLU A 49 4.95 -38.40 -9.61
CA GLU A 49 5.76 -37.27 -9.16
C GLU A 49 5.72 -36.13 -10.16
N TRP A 50 5.83 -36.46 -11.45
CA TRP A 50 5.76 -35.48 -12.53
C TRP A 50 4.39 -34.79 -12.61
N VAL A 51 3.30 -35.54 -12.42
CA VAL A 51 1.95 -34.98 -12.33
C VAL A 51 1.85 -33.99 -11.17
N ARG A 52 2.38 -34.35 -9.99
CA ARG A 52 2.37 -33.47 -8.82
C ARG A 52 3.19 -32.20 -9.06
N GLU A 53 4.44 -32.33 -9.52
CA GLU A 53 5.32 -31.19 -9.76
C GLU A 53 4.71 -30.22 -10.76
N ARG A 54 4.22 -30.73 -11.89
CA ARG A 54 3.60 -29.88 -12.90
C ARG A 54 2.36 -29.16 -12.38
N THR A 55 1.47 -29.85 -11.66
CA THR A 55 0.30 -29.21 -11.06
C THR A 55 0.70 -28.14 -10.05
N VAL A 56 1.75 -28.37 -9.26
CA VAL A 56 2.26 -27.37 -8.31
C VAL A 56 2.84 -26.15 -9.04
N THR A 57 3.61 -26.35 -10.11
CA THR A 57 4.16 -25.26 -10.92
C THR A 57 3.05 -24.44 -11.58
N ASP A 58 2.05 -25.11 -12.18
CA ASP A 58 0.92 -24.44 -12.82
C ASP A 58 0.09 -23.66 -11.79
N ALA A 59 -0.14 -24.22 -10.60
CA ALA A 59 -0.82 -23.53 -9.51
C ALA A 59 -0.02 -22.32 -9.00
N ALA A 60 1.30 -22.44 -8.84
CA ALA A 60 2.18 -21.35 -8.42
C ALA A 60 2.13 -20.18 -9.42
N ASN A 61 2.12 -20.47 -10.72
CA ASN A 61 2.05 -19.44 -11.77
C ASN A 61 0.73 -18.66 -11.74
N VAL A 62 -0.38 -19.32 -11.38
CA VAL A 62 -1.69 -18.67 -11.21
C VAL A 62 -1.68 -17.84 -9.94
N LEU A 63 -1.28 -18.43 -8.80
CA LEU A 63 -1.33 -17.79 -7.49
C LEU A 63 -0.38 -16.60 -7.36
N ALA A 64 0.76 -16.60 -8.06
CA ALA A 64 1.69 -15.47 -8.08
C ALA A 64 1.05 -14.15 -8.54
N ARG A 65 -0.09 -14.21 -9.22
CA ARG A 65 -0.83 -13.04 -9.73
C ARG A 65 -2.04 -12.66 -8.86
N LEU A 66 -2.35 -13.47 -7.84
CA LEU A 66 -3.54 -13.30 -7.02
C LEU A 66 -3.15 -12.73 -5.64
N PRO A 67 -3.86 -11.70 -5.16
CA PRO A 67 -3.60 -11.15 -3.84
C PRO A 67 -3.99 -12.15 -2.75
N ALA A 68 -3.23 -12.16 -1.66
CA ALA A 68 -3.53 -12.99 -0.48
C ALA A 68 -4.66 -12.45 0.40
N THR A 69 -5.27 -11.32 0.04
CA THR A 69 -6.35 -10.68 0.80
C THR A 69 -7.63 -11.52 0.81
N ASP A 70 -7.92 -12.25 -0.28
CA ASP A 70 -9.09 -13.12 -0.40
C ASP A 70 -8.68 -14.52 -0.83
N VAL A 71 -8.56 -15.41 0.17
CA VAL A 71 -8.18 -16.81 -0.01
C VAL A 71 -9.23 -17.59 -0.80
N GLN A 72 -10.51 -17.27 -0.60
CA GLN A 72 -11.61 -18.00 -1.24
C GLN A 72 -11.64 -17.71 -2.74
N THR A 73 -11.55 -16.44 -3.11
CA THR A 73 -11.45 -16.04 -4.53
C THR A 73 -10.19 -16.61 -5.18
N ALA A 74 -9.05 -16.63 -4.47
CA ALA A 74 -7.82 -17.24 -4.98
C ALA A 74 -7.98 -18.75 -5.21
N GLN A 75 -8.63 -19.46 -4.29
CA GLN A 75 -8.90 -20.88 -4.39
C GLN A 75 -9.83 -21.20 -5.57
N ASP A 76 -10.91 -20.45 -5.71
CA ASP A 76 -11.88 -20.65 -6.78
C ASP A 76 -11.26 -20.37 -8.15
N THR A 77 -10.41 -19.35 -8.24
CA THR A 77 -9.66 -19.03 -9.46
C THR A 77 -8.68 -20.15 -9.85
N VAL A 78 -7.89 -20.65 -8.89
CA VAL A 78 -6.98 -21.77 -9.14
C VAL A 78 -7.73 -23.02 -9.53
N ASN A 79 -8.83 -23.35 -8.85
CA ASN A 79 -9.64 -24.52 -9.15
C ASN A 79 -10.32 -24.41 -10.52
N ALA A 80 -10.78 -23.23 -10.92
CA ALA A 80 -11.32 -22.99 -12.26
C ALA A 80 -10.24 -23.19 -13.32
N VAL A 81 -9.07 -22.59 -13.14
CA VAL A 81 -7.95 -22.66 -14.10
C VAL A 81 -7.38 -24.07 -14.22
N LEU A 82 -7.19 -24.77 -13.10
CA LEU A 82 -6.67 -26.15 -13.08
C LEU A 82 -7.75 -27.19 -13.44
N GLY A 83 -9.03 -26.84 -13.29
CA GLY A 83 -10.18 -27.68 -13.58
C GLY A 83 -10.51 -27.82 -15.07
N GLU A 84 -9.92 -27.00 -15.94
CA GLU A 84 -10.15 -27.06 -17.38
C GLU A 84 -9.57 -28.34 -18.04
N PRO A 85 -10.42 -29.29 -18.51
CA PRO A 85 -9.97 -30.62 -18.92
C PRO A 85 -9.12 -30.66 -20.19
N HIS A 86 -9.07 -29.56 -20.94
CA HIS A 86 -8.38 -29.44 -22.23
C HIS A 86 -6.95 -28.92 -22.07
N ARG A 87 -6.67 -28.21 -20.97
CA ARG A 87 -5.40 -27.52 -20.75
C ARG A 87 -4.25 -28.49 -20.41
N PHE A 88 -4.57 -29.68 -19.94
CA PHE A 88 -3.58 -30.61 -19.39
C PHE A 88 -3.63 -32.03 -19.98
N ARG A 89 -3.63 -32.10 -21.32
CA ARG A 89 -3.37 -33.35 -22.04
C ARG A 89 -1.90 -33.42 -22.41
N THR A 90 -1.22 -34.46 -21.94
CA THR A 90 0.19 -34.72 -22.26
C THR A 90 0.29 -36.06 -22.98
N ALA A 91 1.41 -36.32 -23.67
CA ALA A 91 1.67 -37.60 -24.31
C ALA A 91 1.67 -38.81 -23.35
N HIS A 92 1.80 -38.57 -22.03
CA HIS A 92 1.97 -39.61 -21.01
C HIS A 92 0.76 -39.78 -20.09
N TYR A 93 -0.02 -38.74 -19.83
CA TYR A 93 -1.24 -38.78 -19.02
C TYR A 93 -2.21 -37.67 -19.41
N ARG A 94 -3.46 -37.81 -18.93
CA ARG A 94 -4.52 -36.80 -19.02
C ARG A 94 -5.01 -36.45 -17.62
N LEU A 95 -5.02 -35.17 -17.26
CA LEU A 95 -5.70 -34.72 -16.04
C LEU A 95 -7.22 -34.81 -16.22
N VAL A 96 -7.90 -35.26 -15.17
CA VAL A 96 -9.35 -35.40 -15.11
C VAL A 96 -9.94 -34.35 -14.19
N ARG A 97 -9.35 -34.16 -13.01
CA ARG A 97 -9.76 -33.15 -12.04
C ARG A 97 -8.57 -32.76 -11.19
N VAL A 98 -8.44 -31.47 -10.91
CA VAL A 98 -7.52 -30.95 -9.90
C VAL A 98 -8.36 -30.19 -8.89
N HIS A 99 -8.08 -30.40 -7.62
CA HIS A 99 -8.63 -29.61 -6.54
C HIS A 99 -7.50 -29.14 -5.64
N ALA A 100 -7.43 -27.82 -5.46
CA ALA A 100 -6.55 -27.12 -4.55
C ALA A 100 -7.38 -26.58 -3.38
N ASP A 101 -6.91 -26.87 -2.17
CA ASP A 101 -7.37 -26.26 -0.92
C ASP A 101 -6.27 -25.28 -0.48
N LEU A 102 -6.64 -24.00 -0.30
CA LEU A 102 -5.73 -22.93 0.04
C LEU A 102 -5.99 -22.42 1.44
N ARG A 103 -4.89 -22.19 2.17
CA ARG A 103 -4.90 -21.61 3.52
C ARG A 103 -3.81 -20.57 3.64
N LEU A 104 -3.93 -19.74 4.66
CA LEU A 104 -2.87 -18.84 5.08
C LEU A 104 -2.36 -19.30 6.44
N THR A 105 -1.05 -19.19 6.63
CA THR A 105 -0.45 -19.43 7.93
C THR A 105 -0.87 -18.33 8.92
N ALA A 106 -0.79 -18.61 10.23
CA ALA A 106 -1.06 -17.60 11.25
C ALA A 106 -0.12 -16.37 11.13
N ALA A 107 1.11 -16.58 10.67
CA ALA A 107 2.05 -15.49 10.38
C ALA A 107 1.59 -14.64 9.19
N SER A 108 1.14 -15.28 8.10
CA SER A 108 0.56 -14.61 6.93
C SER A 108 -0.64 -13.72 7.30
N HIS A 109 -1.54 -14.22 8.16
CA HIS A 109 -2.67 -13.43 8.65
C HIS A 109 -2.25 -12.19 9.45
N ARG A 110 -1.23 -12.30 10.31
CA ARG A 110 -0.70 -11.15 11.06
C ARG A 110 -0.10 -10.09 10.15
N ILE A 111 0.63 -10.50 9.11
CA ILE A 111 1.21 -9.58 8.12
C ILE A 111 0.10 -8.84 7.37
N LEU A 112 -0.98 -9.53 6.97
CA LEU A 112 -2.11 -8.89 6.30
C LEU A 112 -2.83 -7.90 7.22
N ALA A 113 -3.10 -8.28 8.47
CA ALA A 113 -3.74 -7.40 9.45
C ALA A 113 -2.91 -6.13 9.69
N GLN A 114 -1.60 -6.29 9.92
CA GLN A 114 -0.71 -5.15 10.11
C GLN A 114 -0.70 -4.22 8.88
N ARG A 115 -0.66 -4.78 7.67
CA ARG A 115 -0.70 -3.98 6.45
C ARG A 115 -2.00 -3.21 6.29
N GLN A 116 -3.13 -3.83 6.62
CA GLN A 116 -4.42 -3.14 6.59
C GLN A 116 -4.44 -1.98 7.58
N GLU A 117 -3.96 -2.20 8.81
CA GLU A 117 -3.83 -1.13 9.81
C GLU A 117 -2.91 -0.01 9.34
N ASP A 118 -1.77 -0.35 8.72
CA ASP A 118 -0.81 0.62 8.19
C ASP A 118 -1.40 1.42 7.02
N GLU A 119 -2.09 0.75 6.09
CA GLU A 119 -2.77 1.39 4.96
C GLU A 119 -3.91 2.30 5.42
N GLU A 120 -4.72 1.86 6.39
CA GLU A 120 -5.77 2.67 7.00
C GLU A 120 -5.19 3.87 7.75
N ARG A 121 -4.09 3.66 8.49
CA ARG A 121 -3.38 4.73 9.17
C ARG A 121 -2.84 5.75 8.18
N VAL A 122 -2.19 5.31 7.11
CA VAL A 122 -1.68 6.20 6.05
C VAL A 122 -2.83 6.90 5.34
N ARG A 123 -3.94 6.21 5.05
CA ARG A 123 -5.14 6.80 4.46
C ARG A 123 -5.72 7.88 5.37
N ARG A 124 -5.83 7.60 6.67
CA ARG A 124 -6.29 8.57 7.66
C ARG A 124 -5.32 9.74 7.77
N LEU A 125 -4.01 9.52 7.78
CA LEU A 125 -3.01 10.59 7.82
C LEU A 125 -3.03 11.44 6.55
N ARG A 126 -3.24 10.84 5.38
CA ARG A 126 -3.40 11.58 4.11
C ARG A 126 -4.70 12.37 4.08
N PHE A 127 -5.80 11.78 4.57
CA PHE A 127 -7.07 12.46 4.73
C PHE A 127 -6.93 13.64 5.69
N LEU A 128 -6.40 13.40 6.90
CA LEU A 128 -6.12 14.44 7.87
C LEU A 128 -5.19 15.49 7.30
N ARG A 129 -4.16 15.13 6.54
CA ARG A 129 -3.29 16.11 5.87
C ARG A 129 -4.07 16.96 4.87
N ALA A 130 -4.89 16.35 4.01
CA ALA A 130 -5.70 17.09 3.04
C ALA A 130 -6.71 18.01 3.73
N GLU A 131 -7.43 17.49 4.71
CA GLU A 131 -8.39 18.24 5.53
C GLU A 131 -7.72 19.27 6.44
N LEU A 132 -6.46 19.07 6.82
CA LEU A 132 -5.70 20.03 7.62
C LEU A 132 -5.26 21.25 6.85
N TYR A 133 -5.11 21.13 5.53
CA TYR A 133 -4.81 22.24 4.64
C TYR A 133 -6.07 23.04 4.26
N GLU A 134 -7.25 22.46 4.45
CA GLU A 134 -8.53 23.13 4.20
C GLU A 134 -9.17 23.65 5.49
N HIS A 135 -9.08 22.88 6.58
CA HIS A 135 -9.81 23.08 7.83
C HIS A 135 -9.02 22.56 9.06
N PRO A 136 -8.08 23.34 9.61
CA PRO A 136 -7.27 22.96 10.76
C PRO A 136 -8.09 22.66 12.04
N SER A 137 -9.36 23.08 12.08
CA SER A 137 -10.34 22.72 13.11
C SER A 137 -10.73 21.23 13.14
N LEU A 138 -10.47 20.45 12.08
CA LEU A 138 -10.81 19.02 12.05
C LEU A 138 -9.83 18.14 12.84
N LEU A 139 -8.57 18.57 13.01
CA LEU A 139 -7.64 17.92 13.96
C LEU A 139 -8.14 17.99 15.40
N LEU A 140 -8.83 19.08 15.72
CA LEU A 140 -9.45 19.27 17.03
C LEU A 140 -10.58 18.26 17.25
N LEU A 141 -11.43 18.05 16.25
CA LEU A 141 -12.50 17.06 16.30
C LEU A 141 -11.96 15.63 16.43
N ASP A 142 -10.97 15.23 15.63
CA ASP A 142 -10.35 13.89 15.73
C ASP A 142 -9.67 13.66 17.10
N ARG A 143 -9.12 14.71 17.72
CA ARG A 143 -8.51 14.60 19.05
C ARG A 143 -9.54 14.54 20.18
N ILE A 144 -10.66 15.27 20.03
CA ILE A 144 -11.81 15.22 20.95
C ILE A 144 -12.49 13.84 20.88
N GLU A 145 -12.66 13.28 19.68
CA GLU A 145 -13.24 11.94 19.51
C GLU A 145 -12.36 10.83 20.11
N ARG A 146 -11.04 11.02 20.13
CA ARG A 146 -10.09 10.06 20.71
C ARG A 146 -9.84 10.27 22.21
N SER A 147 -10.22 11.41 22.78
CA SER A 147 -10.08 11.65 24.22
C SER A 147 -11.26 11.05 24.97
N THR A 148 -11.01 10.01 25.77
CA THR A 148 -12.01 9.37 26.63
C THR A 148 -12.31 10.18 27.91
N ASP A 149 -11.45 11.17 28.23
CA ASP A 149 -11.60 12.03 29.40
C ASP A 149 -12.43 13.29 29.11
N PRO A 150 -13.22 13.78 30.07
CA PRO A 150 -13.93 15.05 29.94
C PRO A 150 -12.93 16.20 29.78
N LEU A 151 -13.06 16.91 28.67
CA LEU A 151 -12.14 17.98 28.28
C LEU A 151 -12.30 19.21 29.17
N ASP A 152 -11.17 19.72 29.68
CA ASP A 152 -11.12 20.96 30.44
C ASP A 152 -11.51 22.16 29.53
N PRO A 153 -12.51 22.98 29.91
CA PRO A 153 -12.92 24.16 29.17
C PRO A 153 -11.79 25.12 28.80
N ARG A 154 -10.73 25.20 29.61
CA ARG A 154 -9.55 26.03 29.31
C ARG A 154 -8.72 25.49 28.16
N GLN A 155 -8.55 24.16 28.12
CA GLN A 155 -7.85 23.49 27.01
C GLN A 155 -8.60 23.66 25.70
N VAL A 156 -9.93 23.58 25.72
CA VAL A 156 -10.79 23.82 24.56
C VAL A 156 -10.61 25.26 24.04
N ALA A 157 -10.56 26.26 24.92
CA ALA A 157 -10.38 27.66 24.54
C ALA A 157 -9.01 27.95 23.94
N ASP A 158 -7.95 27.34 24.50
CA ASP A 158 -6.59 27.45 23.97
C ASP A 158 -6.47 26.78 22.60
N TRP A 159 -7.11 25.62 22.42
CA TRP A 159 -7.10 24.95 21.13
C TRP A 159 -7.90 25.70 20.07
N GLN A 160 -9.05 26.28 20.40
CA GLN A 160 -9.78 27.17 19.49
C GLN A 160 -8.95 28.39 19.08
N ARG A 161 -8.10 28.90 19.98
CA ARG A 161 -7.17 30.00 19.66
C ARG A 161 -6.11 29.55 18.66
N VAL A 162 -5.55 28.35 18.84
CA VAL A 162 -4.60 27.74 17.90
C VAL A 162 -5.27 27.46 16.55
N ALA A 163 -6.49 26.94 16.51
CA ALA A 163 -7.21 26.70 15.26
C ALA A 163 -7.45 28.00 14.48
N ARG A 164 -7.83 29.08 15.18
CA ARG A 164 -7.98 30.42 14.57
C ARG A 164 -6.65 30.99 14.09
N SER A 165 -5.55 30.78 14.81
CA SER A 165 -4.24 31.24 14.36
C SER A 165 -3.71 30.45 13.17
N VAL A 166 -4.00 29.15 13.08
CA VAL A 166 -3.64 28.33 11.91
C VAL A 166 -4.50 28.70 10.69
N ALA A 167 -5.80 28.93 10.87
CA ALA A 167 -6.68 29.39 9.78
C ALA A 167 -6.28 30.80 9.26
N ALA A 168 -5.97 31.73 10.17
CA ALA A 168 -5.42 33.04 9.78
C ALA A 168 -4.03 32.90 9.13
N SER A 169 -3.29 31.85 9.48
CA SER A 169 -2.03 31.57 8.84
C SER A 169 -2.23 31.04 7.41
N GLU A 170 -3.20 30.15 7.18
CA GLU A 170 -3.49 29.58 5.85
C GLU A 170 -3.69 30.64 4.77
N GLU A 171 -4.23 31.80 5.15
CA GLU A 171 -4.42 32.94 4.24
C GLU A 171 -3.09 33.49 3.68
N TRP A 172 -1.97 33.37 4.40
CA TRP A 172 -0.66 33.86 3.96
C TRP A 172 0.23 32.79 3.32
N TRP A 173 0.25 31.54 3.82
CA TRP A 173 1.15 30.50 3.27
C TRP A 173 0.55 29.68 2.13
N ARG A 174 -0.78 29.63 1.99
CA ARG A 174 -1.44 28.91 0.88
C ARG A 174 -1.10 29.49 -0.50
N PRO A 175 -1.18 30.82 -0.75
CA PRO A 175 -0.78 31.38 -2.04
C PRO A 175 0.70 31.10 -2.35
N LEU A 176 1.56 31.11 -1.32
CA LEU A 176 2.99 30.84 -1.46
C LEU A 176 3.28 29.39 -1.85
N LEU A 177 2.56 28.41 -1.26
CA LEU A 177 2.68 27.01 -1.63
C LEU A 177 2.05 26.69 -3.00
N GLU A 178 0.96 27.35 -3.38
CA GLU A 178 0.35 27.20 -4.71
C GLU A 178 1.29 27.73 -5.80
N GLN A 179 1.89 28.90 -5.60
CA GLN A 179 2.93 29.43 -6.50
C GLN A 179 4.15 28.49 -6.54
N TRP A 180 4.52 27.91 -5.39
CA TRP A 180 5.62 26.97 -5.31
C TRP A 180 5.35 25.65 -6.06
N GLU A 181 4.15 25.08 -5.95
CA GLU A 181 3.77 23.89 -6.72
C GLU A 181 3.84 24.17 -8.22
N GLN A 182 3.42 25.37 -8.64
CA GLN A 182 3.47 25.81 -10.02
C GLN A 182 4.91 25.95 -10.53
N VAL A 183 5.82 26.43 -9.68
CA VAL A 183 7.27 26.50 -9.95
C VAL A 183 7.91 25.10 -9.95
N GLY A 184 7.51 24.23 -9.01
CA GLY A 184 8.00 22.85 -8.88
C GLY A 184 7.67 21.96 -10.08
N ARG A 185 6.56 22.21 -10.79
CA ARG A 185 6.24 21.54 -12.07
C ARG A 185 7.25 21.82 -13.18
N GLY A 186 8.06 22.88 -13.06
CA GLY A 186 9.16 23.20 -13.97
C GLY A 186 10.49 22.51 -13.65
N PHE A 187 10.64 21.91 -12.47
CA PHE A 187 11.87 21.27 -12.02
C PHE A 187 11.69 19.75 -11.92
N THR A 188 12.28 19.00 -12.85
CA THR A 188 12.26 17.52 -12.87
C THR A 188 13.29 16.88 -11.95
N ASP A 189 14.19 17.66 -11.34
CA ASP A 189 15.28 17.19 -10.48
C ASP A 189 14.98 17.45 -9.00
N ALA A 190 14.89 16.36 -8.22
CA ALA A 190 14.61 16.38 -6.78
C ALA A 190 15.72 17.07 -5.96
N GLU A 191 16.96 17.10 -6.45
CA GLU A 191 18.06 17.77 -5.76
C GLU A 191 17.95 19.29 -5.88
N MET A 192 17.52 19.76 -7.06
CA MET A 192 17.26 21.18 -7.31
C MET A 192 16.02 21.66 -6.55
N GLN A 193 14.96 20.84 -6.47
CA GLN A 193 13.80 21.14 -5.62
C GLN A 193 14.18 21.35 -4.16
N ASN A 194 15.05 20.50 -3.60
CA ASN A 194 15.53 20.64 -2.21
C ASN A 194 16.37 21.90 -1.99
N ARG A 195 17.26 22.27 -2.93
CA ARG A 195 18.07 23.49 -2.78
C ARG A 195 17.22 24.75 -2.78
N VAL A 196 16.22 24.83 -3.67
CA VAL A 196 15.34 25.99 -3.72
C VAL A 196 14.42 26.03 -2.48
N LEU A 197 14.02 24.87 -1.94
CA LEU A 197 13.28 24.78 -0.67
C LEU A 197 14.08 25.38 0.51
N HIS A 198 15.39 25.10 0.56
CA HIS A 198 16.27 25.69 1.56
C HIS A 198 16.39 27.22 1.41
N VAL A 199 16.53 27.73 0.19
CA VAL A 199 16.59 29.18 -0.07
C VAL A 199 15.29 29.89 0.34
N LEU A 200 14.13 29.26 0.08
CA LEU A 200 12.82 29.78 0.49
C LEU A 200 12.69 29.79 2.02
N HIS A 201 13.11 28.72 2.69
CA HIS A 201 13.14 28.64 4.14
C HIS A 201 14.00 29.75 4.75
N ASP A 202 15.18 29.99 4.18
CA ASP A 202 16.08 31.05 4.64
C ASP A 202 15.51 32.45 4.41
N ALA A 203 14.81 32.68 3.29
CA ALA A 203 14.12 33.94 3.01
C ALA A 203 12.94 34.19 3.95
N LEU A 204 12.16 33.16 4.29
CA LEU A 204 11.07 33.25 5.26
C LEU A 204 11.60 33.48 6.69
N ALA A 205 12.71 32.84 7.05
CA ALA A 205 13.40 33.09 8.31
C ALA A 205 13.91 34.54 8.42
N ALA A 206 14.40 35.12 7.32
CA ALA A 206 14.83 36.51 7.28
C ALA A 206 13.64 37.50 7.44
N LEU A 207 12.52 37.25 6.77
CA LEU A 207 11.30 38.08 6.86
C LEU A 207 10.70 38.07 8.28
N THR A 208 10.68 36.91 8.93
CA THR A 208 10.18 36.78 10.31
C THR A 208 11.13 37.39 11.35
N GLN A 209 12.44 37.47 11.07
CA GLN A 209 13.39 38.23 11.89
C GLN A 209 13.21 39.75 11.74
N GLU A 210 12.82 40.23 10.56
CA GLU A 210 12.57 41.64 10.29
C GLU A 210 11.30 42.16 11.01
N GLU A 211 10.24 41.34 11.06
CA GLU A 211 9.02 41.63 11.83
C GLU A 211 9.22 41.57 13.35
N ALA A 212 10.18 40.78 13.84
CA ALA A 212 10.52 40.70 15.26
C ALA A 212 11.35 41.90 15.75
N ASN A 213 11.92 42.71 14.84
CA ASN A 213 12.82 43.80 15.16
C ASN A 213 12.44 45.16 14.52
N PRO A 214 11.17 45.62 14.63
CA PRO A 214 10.71 46.86 14.00
C PRO A 214 11.36 48.13 14.59
N ALA A 215 12.03 48.01 15.74
CA ALA A 215 12.67 49.11 16.46
C ALA A 215 14.02 49.55 15.84
N GLU A 216 14.72 48.68 15.11
CA GLU A 216 16.01 49.02 14.49
C GLU A 216 15.85 49.56 13.05
N ALA A 217 14.88 49.06 12.28
CA ALA A 217 14.62 49.51 10.91
C ALA A 217 14.17 50.99 10.83
N ALA A 218 13.38 51.46 11.81
CA ALA A 218 12.96 52.85 11.91
C ALA A 218 14.10 53.81 12.33
N GLN A 219 15.12 53.31 13.06
CA GLN A 219 16.28 54.11 13.46
C GLN A 219 17.29 54.29 12.32
N GLN A 220 17.40 53.34 11.38
CA GLN A 220 18.26 53.46 10.20
C GLN A 220 17.70 54.47 9.17
N THR A 221 16.39 54.49 8.95
CA THR A 221 15.73 55.43 8.01
C THR A 221 15.66 56.85 8.57
N GLY A 222 15.42 57.01 9.89
CA GLY A 222 15.48 58.31 10.55
C GLY A 222 16.87 58.95 10.59
N LYS A 223 17.94 58.16 10.71
CA LYS A 223 19.33 58.68 10.69
C LYS A 223 19.82 59.10 9.31
N ASN A 224 19.29 58.53 8.24
CA ASN A 224 19.69 58.90 6.87
C ASN A 224 19.03 60.18 6.36
N HIS A 225 17.88 60.60 6.90
CA HIS A 225 17.25 61.89 6.56
C HIS A 225 17.79 63.08 7.37
N LEU A 226 18.40 62.85 8.54
CA LEU A 226 19.05 63.91 9.33
C LEU A 226 20.50 64.22 8.89
N ARG A 227 21.10 63.42 8.00
CA ARG A 227 22.46 63.63 7.47
C ARG A 227 22.52 64.35 6.12
N SER A 228 21.37 64.69 5.53
CA SER A 228 21.26 65.36 4.22
C SER A 228 20.79 66.83 4.30
N ALA A 229 20.64 67.40 5.49
CA ALA A 229 20.17 68.78 5.69
C ALA A 229 21.08 69.59 6.64
N GLY A 230 22.38 69.34 6.60
CA GLY A 230 23.42 70.14 7.25
C GLY A 230 24.50 70.51 6.24
#